data_AF-A0A8K0G7J7-F1
#
_entry.id   AF-A0A8K0G7J7-F1
#
_cell.length_a   1.000
_cell.length_b   1.000
_cell.length_c   1.000
_cell.angle_alpha   90.00
_cell.angle_beta   90.00
_cell.angle_gamma   90.00
#
_symmetry.space_group_name_H-M   'P 1'
#
loop_
_entity.id
_entity.type
_entity.pdbx_description
1 polymer ?
#
loop_
_entity_poly.entity_id
_entity_poly.type
_entity_poly.pdbx_seq_one_letter_code
_entity_poly.pdbx_strand_id
1 'polypeptide(L)'
;MSDHKYIYFEVDKPKMTKTQEKTTVSVDWTAFNSEIEWAYRMLGENEKISQETCTARIKRAYKNAIIRGTRGAKRTPYWWNENIQAQRDKCTKDRRKVTRAARNEIFRHNGQLEALKDTYKRAKKHLQRLIQTSKNQHWDEVIKDLENDIWGKGYEIITRGVANVKRSK
;
A
#
# COMPACT_ATOMS: atom_id res chain seq x y z
N MET A 1 45.46 14.89 -35.65
CA MET A 1 44.80 14.05 -34.63
C MET A 1 43.85 14.95 -33.87
N SER A 2 42.58 14.59 -33.81
CA SER A 2 41.50 15.49 -33.36
C SER A 2 41.18 15.29 -31.87
N ASP A 3 41.44 16.31 -31.06
CA ASP A 3 41.30 16.30 -29.58
C ASP A 3 39.87 16.34 -29.04
N HIS A 4 38.84 16.31 -29.90
CA HIS A 4 37.44 16.29 -29.48
C HIS A 4 37.00 14.95 -28.86
N LYS A 5 37.88 13.96 -28.81
CA LYS A 5 37.63 12.66 -28.15
C LYS A 5 37.71 12.70 -26.62
N TYR A 6 38.08 13.82 -26.00
CA TYR A 6 38.33 13.92 -24.55
C TYR A 6 37.45 14.91 -23.78
N ILE A 7 36.36 15.41 -24.36
CA ILE A 7 35.42 16.24 -23.61
C ILE A 7 34.40 15.33 -22.92
N TYR A 8 34.50 15.23 -21.59
CA TYR A 8 33.48 14.64 -20.71
C TYR A 8 32.89 15.75 -19.84
N PHE A 9 31.58 15.71 -19.63
CA PHE A 9 30.86 16.61 -18.73
C PHE A 9 30.12 15.78 -17.68
N GLU A 10 30.35 16.08 -16.41
CA GLU A 10 29.57 15.54 -15.31
C GLU A 10 28.36 16.46 -15.06
N VAL A 11 27.17 15.90 -15.17
CA VAL A 11 25.94 16.59 -14.78
C VAL A 11 25.69 16.27 -13.31
N ASP A 12 26.00 17.24 -12.46
CA ASP A 12 25.75 17.15 -11.03
C ASP A 12 24.24 17.12 -10.79
N LYS A 13 23.69 15.95 -10.47
CA LYS A 13 22.24 15.82 -10.22
C LYS A 13 21.98 16.42 -8.84
N PRO A 14 21.18 17.48 -8.71
CA PRO A 14 20.87 18.02 -7.39
C PRO A 14 20.28 16.89 -6.54
N LYS A 15 20.83 16.72 -5.33
CA LYS A 15 20.27 15.78 -4.36
C LYS A 15 18.82 16.18 -4.13
N MET A 16 17.87 15.38 -4.62
CA MET A 16 16.47 15.54 -4.28
C MET A 16 16.33 15.37 -2.76
N THR A 17 16.36 16.46 -2.03
CA THR A 17 15.90 16.47 -0.64
C THR A 17 14.41 16.20 -0.71
N LYS A 18 13.98 15.06 -0.15
CA LYS A 18 12.55 14.80 0.04
C LYS A 18 12.03 15.90 0.94
N THR A 19 11.44 16.95 0.35
CA THR A 19 10.66 17.93 1.10
C THR A 19 9.56 17.12 1.76
N GLN A 20 9.59 17.02 3.09
CA GLN A 20 8.50 16.37 3.82
C GLN A 20 7.26 17.23 3.59
N GLU A 21 6.38 16.81 2.68
CA GLU A 21 5.06 17.40 2.54
C GLU A 21 4.40 17.38 3.93
N LYS A 22 4.07 18.55 4.46
CA LYS A 22 3.33 18.66 5.71
C LYS A 22 2.03 17.89 5.49
N THR A 23 1.86 16.79 6.22
CA THR A 23 0.63 16.00 6.16
C THR A 23 -0.47 16.87 6.75
N THR A 24 -1.33 17.41 5.88
CA THR A 24 -2.57 18.05 6.32
C THR A 24 -3.42 16.97 6.97
N VAL A 25 -3.71 17.16 8.26
CA VAL A 25 -4.58 16.23 9.00
C VAL A 25 -5.99 16.42 8.45
N SER A 26 -6.52 15.40 7.80
CA SER A 26 -7.91 15.39 7.34
C SER A 26 -8.83 15.10 8.54
N VAL A 27 -9.86 15.91 8.73
CA VAL A 27 -10.78 15.83 9.86
C VAL A 27 -12.21 15.71 9.33
N ASP A 28 -12.95 14.73 9.84
CA ASP A 28 -14.37 14.58 9.60
C ASP A 28 -15.16 15.52 10.52
N TRP A 29 -15.48 16.71 10.02
CA TRP A 29 -16.25 17.71 10.76
C TRP A 29 -17.67 17.26 11.11
N THR A 30 -18.24 16.31 10.37
CA THR A 30 -19.58 15.79 10.67
C THR A 30 -19.55 14.88 11.90
N ALA A 31 -18.56 13.99 11.96
CA ALA A 31 -18.29 13.16 13.14
C ALA A 31 -17.93 14.02 14.36
N PHE A 32 -17.11 15.06 14.18
CA PHE A 32 -16.78 16.00 15.25
C PHE A 32 -18.02 16.70 15.82
N ASN A 33 -18.82 17.33 14.95
CA ASN A 33 -19.99 18.10 15.38
C ASN A 33 -21.04 17.20 16.03
N SER A 34 -21.28 16.00 15.50
CA SER A 34 -22.23 15.05 16.09
C SER A 34 -21.83 14.59 17.50
N GLU A 35 -20.54 14.34 17.77
CA GLU A 35 -20.06 13.98 19.12
C GLU A 35 -20.24 15.15 20.11
N ILE A 36 -20.01 16.39 19.67
CA ILE A 36 -20.20 17.59 20.49
C ILE A 36 -21.69 17.85 20.77
N GLU A 37 -22.54 17.78 19.75
CA GLU A 37 -23.98 17.94 19.87
C GLU A 37 -24.59 16.88 20.80
N TRP A 38 -24.19 15.62 20.66
CA TRP A 38 -24.60 14.57 21.57
C TRP A 38 -24.14 14.87 23.01
N ALA A 39 -22.89 15.28 23.17
CA ALA A 39 -22.35 15.60 24.49
C ALA A 39 -23.12 16.76 25.14
N TYR A 40 -23.49 17.79 24.37
CA TYR A 40 -24.28 18.93 24.81
C TYR A 40 -25.70 18.52 25.20
N ARG A 41 -26.38 17.70 24.39
CA ARG A 41 -27.73 17.18 24.71
C ARG A 41 -27.77 16.31 25.96
N MET A 42 -26.68 15.61 26.26
CA MET A 42 -26.55 14.78 27.47
C MET A 42 -26.26 15.61 28.73
N LEU A 43 -25.87 16.88 28.58
CA LEU A 43 -25.71 17.82 29.68
C LEU A 43 -27.05 18.55 29.82
N GLY A 44 -27.71 18.43 30.98
CA GLY A 44 -28.97 19.13 31.21
C GLY A 44 -28.81 20.65 31.05
N GLU A 45 -29.88 21.36 30.68
CA GLU A 45 -29.88 22.79 30.29
C GLU A 45 -29.22 23.77 31.28
N ASN A 46 -28.92 23.36 32.52
CA ASN A 46 -28.33 24.20 33.57
C ASN A 46 -27.10 23.60 34.27
N GLU A 47 -26.52 22.52 33.74
CA GLU A 47 -25.34 21.89 34.35
C GLU A 47 -24.07 22.66 33.98
N LYS A 48 -23.50 23.38 34.96
CA LYS A 48 -22.22 24.09 34.78
C LYS A 48 -21.09 23.08 34.74
N ILE A 49 -20.36 23.08 33.64
CA ILE A 49 -19.26 22.15 33.39
C ILE A 49 -17.93 22.86 33.62
N SER A 50 -17.02 22.19 34.33
CA SER A 50 -15.65 22.65 34.46
C SER A 50 -15.00 22.83 33.08
N GLN A 51 -14.24 23.91 32.92
CA GLN A 51 -13.44 24.15 31.71
C GLN A 51 -12.58 22.94 31.33
N GLU A 52 -12.06 22.21 32.31
CA GLU A 52 -11.25 21.00 32.09
C GLU A 52 -12.06 19.90 31.41
N THR A 53 -13.29 19.68 31.85
CA THR A 53 -14.19 18.68 31.26
C THR A 53 -14.60 19.07 29.84
N CYS A 54 -14.88 20.36 29.61
CA CYS A 54 -15.20 20.88 28.27
C CYS A 54 -14.03 20.69 27.30
N THR A 55 -12.82 21.10 27.71
CA THR A 55 -11.61 20.94 26.89
C THR A 55 -11.25 19.47 26.64
N ALA A 56 -11.47 18.57 27.61
CA ALA A 56 -11.27 17.14 27.43
C ALA A 56 -12.24 16.54 26.41
N ARG A 57 -13.52 16.95 26.43
CA ARG A 57 -14.53 16.51 25.46
C ARG A 57 -14.19 16.98 24.04
N ILE A 58 -13.80 18.24 23.87
CA ILE A 58 -13.38 18.79 22.58
C ILE A 58 -12.15 18.04 22.04
N LYS A 59 -11.13 17.81 22.86
CA LYS A 59 -9.93 17.06 22.47
C LYS A 59 -10.27 15.64 22.03
N ARG A 60 -11.20 14.98 22.73
CA ARG A 60 -11.67 13.63 22.40
C ARG A 60 -12.41 13.62 21.06
N ALA A 61 -13.38 14.51 20.88
CA ALA A 61 -14.14 14.63 19.64
C ALA A 61 -13.22 14.88 18.45
N TYR A 62 -12.26 15.81 18.60
CA TYR A 62 -11.27 16.08 17.58
C TYR A 62 -10.43 14.84 17.25
N LYS A 63 -9.92 14.14 18.28
CA LYS A 63 -9.11 12.93 18.10
C LYS A 63 -9.86 11.81 17.37
N ASN A 64 -11.16 11.67 17.62
CA ASN A 64 -12.02 10.68 16.97
C ASN A 64 -12.34 11.06 15.52
N ALA A 65 -12.52 12.36 15.26
CA ALA A 65 -12.80 12.91 13.94
C ALA A 65 -11.58 12.95 13.01
N ILE A 66 -10.36 12.76 13.53
CA ILE A 66 -9.16 12.68 12.67
C ILE A 66 -9.28 11.46 11.74
N ILE A 67 -9.40 11.74 10.44
CA ILE A 67 -9.30 10.75 9.37
C ILE A 67 -7.83 10.36 9.26
N ARG A 68 -7.45 9.34 10.02
CA ARG A 68 -6.14 8.72 9.90
C ARG A 68 -6.08 8.11 8.50
N GLY A 69 -5.21 8.66 7.65
CA GLY A 69 -5.08 8.26 6.26
C GLY A 69 -5.14 6.75 6.11
N THR A 70 -6.30 6.24 5.70
CA THR A 70 -6.37 4.93 5.08
C THR A 70 -5.47 5.06 3.88
N ARG A 71 -4.42 4.22 3.81
CA ARG A 71 -3.61 4.09 2.59
C ARG A 71 -4.63 3.95 1.46
N GLY A 72 -4.79 5.00 0.64
CA GLY A 72 -5.89 5.10 -0.31
C GLY A 72 -6.02 3.80 -1.10
N ALA A 73 -7.24 3.45 -1.51
CA ALA A 73 -7.55 2.18 -2.19
C ALA A 73 -6.42 1.86 -3.18
N LYS A 74 -5.54 0.93 -2.77
CA LYS A 74 -4.31 0.70 -3.52
C LYS A 74 -4.78 0.16 -4.86
N ARG A 75 -4.47 0.87 -5.95
CA ARG A 75 -4.71 0.37 -7.30
C ARG A 75 -4.10 -1.02 -7.36
N THR A 76 -4.95 -2.03 -7.46
CA THR A 76 -4.52 -3.42 -7.60
C THR A 76 -3.88 -3.54 -8.98
N PRO A 77 -2.69 -4.16 -9.08
CA PRO A 77 -2.09 -4.40 -10.39
C PRO A 77 -3.04 -5.18 -11.31
N TYR A 78 -2.88 -5.02 -12.62
CA TYR A 78 -3.72 -5.73 -13.61
C TYR A 78 -3.71 -7.26 -13.42
N TRP A 79 -2.60 -7.84 -12.98
CA TRP A 79 -2.45 -9.27 -12.71
C TRP A 79 -2.95 -9.70 -11.33
N TRP A 80 -3.62 -8.83 -10.58
CA TRP A 80 -4.14 -9.16 -9.25
C TRP A 80 -5.48 -9.89 -9.36
N ASN A 81 -5.60 -11.01 -8.65
CA ASN A 81 -6.84 -11.78 -8.56
C ASN A 81 -7.04 -12.33 -7.14
N GLU A 82 -8.24 -12.86 -6.88
CA GLU A 82 -8.63 -13.39 -5.57
C GLU A 82 -7.74 -14.55 -5.11
N ASN A 83 -7.31 -15.41 -6.03
CA ASN A 83 -6.41 -16.54 -5.73
C ASN A 83 -5.04 -16.05 -5.22
N ILE A 84 -4.47 -15.02 -5.87
CA ILE A 84 -3.22 -14.38 -5.45
C ILE A 84 -3.40 -13.68 -4.10
N GLN A 85 -4.53 -13.01 -3.88
CA GLN A 85 -4.86 -12.39 -2.59
C GLN A 85 -4.89 -13.44 -1.46
N ALA A 86 -5.68 -14.51 -1.64
CA ALA A 86 -5.80 -15.58 -0.65
C ALA A 86 -4.45 -16.25 -0.35
N GLN A 87 -3.66 -16.52 -1.40
CA GLN A 87 -2.35 -17.13 -1.24
C GLN A 87 -1.33 -16.19 -0.59
N ARG A 88 -1.41 -14.88 -0.86
CA ARG A 88 -0.59 -13.86 -0.19
C ARG A 88 -0.92 -13.75 1.28
N ASP A 89 -2.19 -13.85 1.64
CA ASP A 89 -2.62 -13.83 3.04
C ASP A 89 -2.11 -15.06 3.78
N LYS A 90 -2.17 -16.23 3.15
CA LYS A 90 -1.55 -17.47 3.66
C LYS A 90 -0.05 -17.29 3.88
N CYS A 91 0.68 -16.82 2.85
CA CYS A 91 2.11 -16.54 2.97
C CYS A 91 2.44 -15.56 4.10
N THR A 92 1.62 -14.53 4.29
CA THR A 92 1.80 -13.53 5.34
C THR A 92 1.59 -14.14 6.73
N LYS A 93 0.56 -14.99 6.90
CA LYS A 93 0.32 -15.74 8.13
C LYS A 93 1.50 -16.67 8.44
N ASP A 94 1.96 -17.44 7.45
CA ASP A 94 3.07 -18.38 7.64
C ASP A 94 4.39 -17.67 7.94
N ARG A 95 4.68 -16.55 7.25
CA ARG A 95 5.84 -15.71 7.58
C ARG A 95 5.80 -15.22 9.01
N ARG A 96 4.63 -14.75 9.48
CA ARG A 96 4.47 -14.29 10.88
C ARG A 96 4.70 -15.43 11.87
N LYS A 97 4.24 -16.65 11.58
CA LYS A 97 4.51 -17.83 12.41
C LYS A 97 6.01 -18.11 12.49
N VAL A 98 6.72 -18.12 11.35
CA VAL A 98 8.19 -18.28 11.30
C VAL A 98 8.89 -17.20 12.13
N THR A 99 8.55 -15.93 11.94
CA THR A 99 9.18 -14.83 12.68
C THR A 99 8.96 -14.93 14.19
N ARG A 100 7.76 -15.35 14.63
CA ARG A 100 7.46 -15.53 16.05
C ARG A 100 8.18 -16.75 16.63
N ALA A 101 8.15 -17.89 15.93
CA ALA A 101 8.86 -19.10 16.34
C ALA A 101 10.38 -18.88 16.40
N ALA A 102 10.94 -18.11 15.47
CA ALA A 102 12.36 -17.78 15.46
C ALA A 102 12.81 -16.94 16.68
N ARG A 103 11.88 -16.25 17.34
CA ARG A 103 12.15 -15.47 18.57
C ARG A 103 12.02 -16.30 19.85
N ASN A 104 11.55 -17.55 19.76
CA ASN A 104 11.33 -18.43 20.90
C ASN A 104 12.31 -19.62 20.85
N GLU A 105 13.15 -19.75 21.87
CA GLU A 105 14.20 -20.76 22.00
C GLU A 105 13.66 -22.20 21.89
N ILE A 106 12.49 -22.45 22.49
CA ILE A 106 11.84 -23.78 22.55
C ILE A 106 11.52 -24.29 21.14
N PHE A 107 11.06 -23.40 20.25
CA PHE A 107 10.72 -23.75 18.87
C PHE A 107 11.94 -24.02 17.99
N ARG A 108 13.12 -23.49 18.36
CA ARG A 108 14.39 -23.77 17.67
C ARG A 108 14.89 -25.18 18.01
N HIS A 109 14.84 -25.54 19.30
CA HIS A 109 15.34 -26.82 19.79
C HIS A 109 14.50 -28.01 19.29
N ASN A 110 13.18 -27.84 19.17
CA ASN A 110 12.26 -28.93 18.81
C ASN A 110 12.12 -29.17 17.28
N GLY A 111 12.95 -28.55 16.44
CA GLY A 111 12.87 -28.69 14.97
C GLY A 111 11.63 -28.07 14.29
N GLN A 112 10.65 -27.59 15.08
CA GLN A 112 9.41 -26.99 14.60
C GLN A 112 9.65 -25.74 13.75
N LEU A 113 10.71 -24.96 14.04
CA LEU A 113 11.08 -23.79 13.25
C LEU A 113 11.39 -24.16 11.78
N GLU A 114 12.08 -25.27 11.53
CA GLU A 114 12.42 -25.69 10.16
C GLU A 114 11.18 -26.14 9.39
N ALA A 115 10.27 -26.88 10.03
CA ALA A 115 8.98 -27.24 9.43
C ALA A 115 8.15 -25.99 9.07
N LEU A 116 8.13 -24.97 9.94
CA LEU A 116 7.48 -23.69 9.67
C LEU A 116 8.15 -22.92 8.52
N LYS A 117 9.49 -22.95 8.43
CA LYS A 117 10.22 -22.34 7.32
C LYS A 117 9.90 -23.03 6.00
N ASP A 118 9.82 -24.35 5.98
CA ASP A 118 9.56 -25.11 4.76
C ASP A 118 8.13 -24.95 4.27
N THR A 119 7.14 -24.92 5.17
CA THR A 119 5.76 -24.58 4.82
C THR A 119 5.67 -23.17 4.21
N TYR A 120 6.33 -22.19 4.82
CA TYR A 120 6.42 -20.84 4.26
C TYR A 120 7.11 -20.80 2.89
N LYS A 121 8.23 -21.53 2.70
CA LYS A 121 8.92 -21.61 1.40
C LYS A 121 8.01 -22.18 0.32
N ARG A 122 7.26 -23.26 0.62
CA ARG A 122 6.29 -23.86 -0.32
C ARG A 122 5.18 -22.88 -0.66
N ALA A 123 4.60 -22.20 0.34
CA ALA A 123 3.58 -21.19 0.14
C ALA A 123 4.07 -20.04 -0.74
N LYS A 124 5.30 -19.54 -0.48
CA LYS A 124 5.93 -18.49 -1.28
C LYS A 124 6.16 -18.92 -2.73
N LYS A 125 6.67 -20.14 -2.97
CA LYS A 125 6.85 -20.67 -4.33
C LYS A 125 5.50 -20.77 -5.06
N HIS A 126 4.45 -21.21 -4.37
CA HIS A 126 3.11 -21.28 -4.96
C HIS A 126 2.58 -19.89 -5.31
N LEU A 127 2.77 -18.88 -4.44
CA LEU A 127 2.42 -17.49 -4.74
C LEU A 127 3.13 -16.97 -5.99
N GLN A 128 4.44 -17.25 -6.13
CA GLN A 128 5.21 -16.84 -7.31
C GLN A 128 4.66 -17.46 -8.59
N ARG A 129 4.31 -18.75 -8.56
CA ARG A 129 3.68 -19.43 -9.70
C ARG A 129 2.34 -18.81 -10.06
N LEU A 130 1.46 -18.57 -9.08
CA LEU A 130 0.17 -17.92 -9.33
C LEU A 130 0.32 -16.54 -9.96
N ILE A 131 1.27 -15.73 -9.47
CA ILE A 131 1.56 -14.41 -10.06
C ILE A 131 2.06 -14.56 -11.50
N GLN A 132 2.96 -15.51 -11.76
CA GLN A 132 3.47 -15.72 -13.12
C GLN A 132 2.36 -16.18 -14.07
N THR A 133 1.55 -17.15 -13.66
CA THR A 133 0.41 -17.63 -14.44
C THR A 133 -0.58 -16.50 -14.73
N SER A 134 -0.93 -15.69 -13.72
CA SER A 134 -1.86 -14.57 -13.93
C SER A 134 -1.28 -13.53 -14.88
N LYS A 135 0.01 -13.21 -14.76
CA LYS A 135 0.67 -12.28 -15.70
C LYS A 135 0.65 -12.81 -17.14
N ASN A 136 0.96 -14.10 -17.32
CA ASN A 136 0.95 -14.73 -18.64
C ASN A 136 -0.46 -14.72 -19.23
N GLN A 137 -1.49 -15.09 -18.45
CA GLN A 137 -2.89 -15.07 -18.90
C GLN A 137 -3.31 -13.68 -19.37
N HIS A 138 -3.03 -12.63 -18.59
CA HIS A 138 -3.36 -11.27 -18.99
C HIS A 138 -2.56 -10.82 -20.22
N TRP A 139 -1.33 -11.31 -20.39
CA TRP A 139 -0.54 -11.02 -21.58
C TRP A 139 -1.09 -11.71 -22.82
N ASP A 140 -1.48 -12.97 -22.71
CA ASP A 140 -2.10 -13.74 -23.79
C ASP A 140 -3.45 -13.13 -24.20
N GLU A 141 -4.23 -12.62 -23.23
CA GLU A 141 -5.46 -11.87 -23.50
C GLU A 141 -5.20 -10.57 -24.29
N VAL A 142 -4.15 -9.81 -23.92
CA VAL A 142 -3.76 -8.60 -24.65
C VAL A 142 -3.32 -8.91 -26.07
N ILE A 143 -2.57 -10.01 -26.28
CA ILE A 143 -2.17 -10.45 -27.62
C ILE A 143 -3.40 -10.82 -28.45
N LYS A 144 -4.32 -11.62 -27.90
CA LYS A 144 -5.56 -11.99 -28.60
C LYS A 144 -6.43 -10.79 -28.94
N ASP A 145 -6.51 -9.80 -28.04
CA ASP A 145 -7.23 -8.55 -28.32
C ASP A 145 -6.60 -7.81 -29.51
N LEU A 146 -5.27 -7.78 -29.57
CA LEU A 146 -4.52 -7.14 -30.67
C LEU A 146 -4.67 -7.89 -32.01
N GLU A 147 -4.73 -9.22 -31.99
CA GLU A 147 -4.96 -10.04 -33.19
C GLU A 147 -6.37 -9.83 -33.76
N ASN A 148 -7.36 -9.59 -32.91
CA ASN A 148 -8.74 -9.33 -33.34
C ASN A 148 -8.98 -7.87 -33.73
N ASP A 149 -8.35 -6.93 -33.04
CA ASP A 149 -8.42 -5.50 -33.32
C ASP A 149 -7.07 -4.83 -33.06
N ILE A 150 -6.34 -4.61 -34.15
CA ILE A 150 -5.04 -3.93 -34.19
C ILE A 150 -5.09 -2.49 -33.65
N TRP A 151 -6.25 -1.85 -33.57
CA TRP A 151 -6.45 -0.50 -33.03
C TRP A 151 -7.23 -0.48 -31.70
N GLY A 152 -7.49 -1.65 -31.13
CA GLY A 152 -8.26 -1.84 -29.90
C GLY A 152 -7.49 -1.53 -28.62
N LYS A 153 -7.90 -2.14 -27.51
CA LYS A 153 -7.32 -1.86 -26.18
C LYS A 153 -5.86 -2.28 -26.09
N GLY A 154 -5.45 -3.32 -26.82
CA GLY A 154 -4.04 -3.69 -26.96
C GLY A 154 -3.14 -2.54 -27.43
N TYR A 155 -3.56 -1.80 -28.45
CA TYR A 155 -2.82 -0.64 -28.97
C TYR A 155 -2.79 0.53 -27.97
N GLU A 156 -3.91 0.80 -27.29
CA GLU A 156 -4.00 1.83 -26.23
C GLU A 156 -3.05 1.55 -25.07
N ILE A 157 -2.93 0.29 -24.65
CA ILE A 157 -2.02 -0.12 -23.56
C ILE A 157 -0.55 0.08 -23.99
N ILE A 158 -0.17 -0.35 -25.20
CA ILE A 158 1.19 -0.21 -25.71
C ILE A 158 1.56 1.27 -25.87
N THR A 159 0.70 2.07 -26.48
CA THR A 159 0.95 3.50 -26.70
C THR A 159 1.07 4.28 -25.39
N ARG A 160 0.19 4.02 -24.40
CA ARG A 160 0.31 4.61 -23.06
C ARG A 160 1.56 4.16 -22.32
N GLY A 161 1.94 2.88 -22.46
CA GLY A 161 3.18 2.34 -21.91
C GLY A 161 4.42 3.05 -22.47
N VAL A 162 4.52 3.15 -23.79
CA VAL A 162 5.63 3.81 -24.49
C VAL A 162 5.65 5.33 -24.21
N ALA A 163 4.50 5.98 -24.09
CA ALA A 163 4.40 7.40 -23.77
C ALA A 163 4.91 7.73 -22.36
N ASN A 164 4.63 6.88 -21.37
CA ASN A 164 5.14 7.05 -20.00
C ASN A 164 6.67 6.88 -19.91
N VAL A 165 7.26 6.02 -20.75
CA VAL A 165 8.73 5.87 -20.82
C VAL A 165 9.41 7.12 -21.39
N LYS A 166 8.77 7.81 -22.36
CA LYS A 166 9.32 9.06 -22.94
C LYS A 166 9.23 10.27 -22.00
N ARG A 167 8.31 10.28 -21.03
CA ARG A 167 8.14 11.39 -20.06
C ARG A 167 9.05 11.30 -18.83
N SER A 168 9.82 10.22 -18.68
CA SER A 168 10.73 10.02 -17.54
C SER A 168 12.18 10.45 -17.82
N LYS A 169 12.41 11.29 -18.84
CA LYS A 169 13.71 11.89 -19.14
C LYS A 169 13.74 13.35 -18.73
#